data_AF-A0A7M2A846-F1
#
_entry.id   AF-A0A7M2A846-F1
#
_cell.length_a   1.000
_cell.length_b   1.000
_cell.length_c   1.000
_cell.angle_alpha   90.00
_cell.angle_beta   90.00
_cell.angle_gamma   90.00
#
_symmetry.space_group_name_H-M   'P 1'
#
loop_
_entity.id
_entity.type
_entity.pdbx_description
1 polymer ?
#
loop_
_entity_poly.entity_id
_entity_poly.type
_entity_poly.pdbx_seq_one_letter_code
_entity_poly.pdbx_strand_id
1 'polypeptide(L)'
;MNIEIIRAEMRREDEKNYVGNTVFRAEGEKSVYEITFMSKNGKDWDYSLHFTEQSGDEEELLRMDQLLENDDDMYNQLLDAALDAYPA
;
A
#
# COMPACT_ATOMS: atom_id res chain seq x y z
N MET A 1 -12.95 -0.95 6.44
CA MET A 1 -12.39 -2.27 6.86
C MET A 1 -11.27 -2.00 7.87
N ASN A 2 -10.97 -2.86 8.86
CA ASN A 2 -9.74 -2.69 9.64
C ASN A 2 -8.57 -3.35 8.93
N ILE A 3 -7.41 -2.69 8.96
CA ILE A 3 -6.14 -3.21 8.43
C ILE A 3 -5.07 -3.17 9.51
N GLU A 4 -4.20 -4.17 9.50
CA GLU A 4 -3.01 -4.23 10.34
C GLU A 4 -1.79 -3.93 9.48
N ILE A 5 -1.09 -2.83 9.80
CA ILE A 5 0.16 -2.47 9.15
C ILE A 5 1.29 -3.28 9.80
N ILE A 6 1.98 -4.09 9.00
CA ILE A 6 3.08 -4.94 9.43
C ILE A 6 4.41 -4.20 9.27
N ARG A 7 4.58 -3.51 8.15
CA ARG A 7 5.75 -2.69 7.84
C ARG A 7 5.34 -1.57 6.88
N ALA A 8 5.96 -0.42 7.02
CA ALA A 8 5.90 0.64 6.03
C ALA A 8 7.28 1.22 5.82
N GLU A 9 7.56 1.65 4.59
CA GLU A 9 8.78 2.36 4.26
C GLU A 9 8.51 3.35 3.12
N MET A 10 9.32 4.40 3.06
CA MET A 10 9.27 5.39 1.99
C MET A 10 10.70 5.79 1.64
N ARG A 11 10.95 5.91 0.35
CA ARG A 11 12.20 6.42 -0.18
C ARG A 11 11.94 7.45 -1.26
N ARG A 12 12.87 8.38 -1.39
CA ARG A 12 12.89 9.33 -2.48
C ARG A 12 13.92 8.85 -3.49
N GLU A 13 13.46 8.53 -4.69
CA GLU A 13 14.34 8.04 -5.76
C GLU A 13 15.07 9.19 -6.46
N ASP A 14 14.39 10.33 -6.65
CA ASP A 14 14.97 11.53 -7.29
C ASP A 14 14.48 12.83 -6.61
N GLU A 15 14.88 14.01 -7.11
CA GLU A 15 14.42 15.31 -6.59
C GLU A 15 12.88 15.46 -6.54
N LYS A 16 12.09 14.65 -7.25
CA LYS A 16 10.63 14.73 -7.21
C LYS A 16 9.92 13.38 -7.10
N ASN A 17 10.65 12.28 -7.26
CA ASN A 17 10.09 10.94 -7.34
C ASN A 17 10.14 10.27 -5.96
N TYR A 18 9.00 9.76 -5.53
CA TYR A 18 8.82 9.01 -4.28
C TYR A 18 8.36 7.60 -4.60
N VAL A 19 8.93 6.64 -3.89
CA VAL A 19 8.44 5.26 -3.87
C VAL A 19 8.29 4.83 -2.43
N GLY A 20 7.07 4.48 -2.04
CA GLY A 20 6.76 3.94 -0.73
C GLY A 20 6.16 2.56 -0.84
N ASN A 21 6.17 1.81 0.24
CA ASN A 21 5.48 0.53 0.31
C ASN A 21 4.99 0.29 1.72
N THR A 22 3.80 -0.30 1.79
CA THR A 22 3.16 -0.70 3.03
C THR A 22 2.78 -2.16 2.92
N VAL A 23 3.33 -2.98 3.82
CA VAL A 23 2.96 -4.37 4.01
C VAL A 23 1.87 -4.44 5.06
N PHE A 24 0.72 -5.02 4.71
CA PHE A 24 -0.44 -5.04 5.56
C PHE A 24 -1.26 -6.32 5.44
N ARG A 25 -2.16 -6.52 6.39
CA ARG A 25 -3.16 -7.59 6.38
C ARG A 25 -4.53 -7.00 6.68
N ALA A 26 -5.54 -7.34 5.89
CA ALA A 26 -6.92 -6.97 6.17
C ALA A 26 -7.55 -7.91 7.20
N GLU A 27 -8.43 -7.36 8.05
CA GLU A 27 -9.15 -8.15 9.05
C GLU A 27 -9.97 -9.28 8.38
N GLY A 28 -9.76 -10.51 8.85
CA GLY A 28 -10.46 -11.70 8.33
C GLY A 28 -9.75 -12.38 7.15
N GLU A 29 -8.73 -11.75 6.56
CA GLU A 29 -7.94 -12.36 5.49
C GLU A 29 -6.67 -13.03 6.03
N LYS A 30 -6.25 -14.10 5.35
CA LYS A 30 -5.02 -14.83 5.71
C LYS A 30 -3.80 -14.30 4.96
N SER A 31 -4.05 -13.72 3.79
CA SER A 31 -3.02 -13.22 2.91
C SER A 31 -2.40 -11.93 3.45
N VAL A 32 -1.13 -11.75 3.17
CA VAL A 32 -0.38 -10.53 3.46
C VAL A 32 -0.10 -9.83 2.14
N TYR A 33 -0.48 -8.57 2.08
CA TYR A 33 -0.38 -7.73 0.91
C TYR A 33 0.76 -6.75 1.06
N GLU A 34 1.34 -6.38 -0.06
CA GLU A 34 2.19 -5.21 -0.18
C GLU A 34 1.60 -4.29 -1.24
N ILE A 35 1.29 -3.08 -0.83
CA ILE A 35 0.99 -1.97 -1.73
C ILE A 35 2.26 -1.16 -1.91
N THR A 36 2.65 -0.92 -3.16
CA THR A 36 3.70 0.03 -3.51
C THR A 36 3.03 1.30 -4.01
N PHE A 37 3.48 2.46 -3.53
CA PHE A 37 3.05 3.78 -3.95
C PHE A 37 4.16 4.45 -4.74
N MET A 38 3.82 5.07 -5.86
CA MET A 38 4.76 5.78 -6.73
C MET A 38 4.22 7.17 -7.03
N SER A 39 5.02 8.20 -6.78
CA SER A 39 4.66 9.57 -7.13
C SER A 39 5.80 10.26 -7.84
N LYS A 40 5.49 11.04 -8.87
CA LYS A 40 6.48 11.87 -9.60
C LYS A 40 6.60 13.30 -9.08
N ASN A 41 5.73 13.69 -8.15
CA ASN A 41 5.63 15.06 -7.67
C ASN A 41 5.29 15.17 -6.17
N GLY A 42 5.12 14.04 -5.48
CA GLY A 42 4.70 13.95 -4.07
C GLY A 42 3.24 14.37 -3.82
N LYS A 43 2.42 14.48 -4.87
CA LYS A 43 1.01 14.90 -4.80
C LYS A 43 0.07 13.90 -5.42
N ASP A 44 0.41 13.41 -6.61
CA ASP A 44 -0.35 12.39 -7.33
C ASP A 44 0.35 11.05 -7.13
N TRP A 45 -0.39 10.03 -6.69
CA TRP A 45 0.15 8.74 -6.32
C TRP A 45 -0.49 7.64 -7.16
N ASP A 46 0.33 6.94 -7.93
CA ASP A 46 0.00 5.65 -8.51
C ASP A 46 0.28 4.55 -7.49
N TYR A 47 -0.36 3.39 -7.62
CA TYR A 47 -0.06 2.25 -6.77
C TYR A 47 -0.02 0.92 -7.55
N SER A 48 0.63 -0.08 -6.95
CA SER A 48 0.54 -1.48 -7.37
C SER A 48 0.38 -2.38 -6.15
N LEU A 49 -0.44 -3.42 -6.26
CA LEU A 49 -0.73 -4.35 -5.19
C LEU A 49 -0.25 -5.76 -5.53
N HIS A 50 0.42 -6.43 -4.59
CA HIS A 50 0.82 -7.84 -4.73
C HIS A 50 0.83 -8.57 -3.38
N PHE A 51 0.92 -9.89 -3.42
CA PHE A 51 1.14 -10.71 -2.23
C PHE A 51 2.63 -10.77 -1.87
N THR A 52 2.97 -10.73 -0.58
CA THR A 52 4.39 -10.70 -0.15
C THR A 52 5.14 -12.03 -0.27
N GLU A 53 4.50 -13.16 0.05
CA GLU A 53 5.20 -14.44 0.18
C GLU A 53 4.48 -15.64 -0.45
N GLN A 54 3.19 -15.52 -0.79
CA GLN A 54 2.39 -16.63 -1.28
C GLN A 54 1.69 -16.28 -2.60
N SER A 55 1.50 -17.28 -3.46
CA SER A 55 0.51 -17.23 -4.52
C SER A 55 -0.87 -17.20 -3.86
N GLY A 56 -1.35 -16.01 -3.51
CA GLY A 56 -2.72 -15.82 -3.06
C GLY A 56 -3.70 -16.03 -4.20
N ASP A 57 -4.99 -16.07 -3.87
CA ASP A 57 -6.06 -16.23 -4.85
C ASP A 57 -6.22 -14.92 -5.65
N GLU A 58 -6.26 -15.01 -6.98
CA GLU A 58 -6.48 -13.86 -7.85
C GLU A 58 -7.79 -13.14 -7.50
N GLU A 59 -8.82 -13.87 -7.05
CA GLU A 59 -10.07 -13.27 -6.59
C GLU A 59 -9.90 -12.45 -5.31
N GLU A 60 -8.97 -12.83 -4.43
CA GLU A 60 -8.65 -12.09 -3.20
C GLU A 60 -7.94 -10.78 -3.55
N LEU A 61 -6.94 -10.85 -4.44
CA LEU A 61 -6.21 -9.67 -4.92
C LEU A 61 -7.16 -8.68 -5.61
N LEU A 62 -8.05 -9.18 -6.49
CA LEU A 62 -9.02 -8.34 -7.18
C LEU A 62 -10.01 -7.67 -6.22
N ARG A 63 -10.48 -8.38 -5.18
CA ARG A 63 -11.33 -7.78 -4.15
C ARG A 63 -10.61 -6.71 -3.35
N MET A 64 -9.34 -6.95 -2.99
CA MET A 64 -8.52 -5.98 -2.28
C MET A 64 -8.28 -4.72 -3.13
N ASP A 65 -8.00 -4.91 -4.42
CA ASP A 65 -7.81 -3.81 -5.37
C ASP A 65 -9.09 -2.97 -5.51
N GLN A 66 -10.25 -3.62 -5.69
CA GLN A 66 -11.55 -2.92 -5.69
C GLN A 66 -11.83 -2.20 -4.38
N LEU A 67 -11.42 -2.76 -3.25
CA LEU A 67 -11.60 -2.12 -1.95
C LEU A 67 -10.74 -0.86 -1.83
N LEU A 68 -9.47 -0.92 -2.27
CA LEU A 68 -8.58 0.25 -2.31
C LEU A 68 -9.12 1.37 -3.21
N GLU A 69 -9.73 1.02 -4.35
CA GLU A 69 -10.34 2.00 -5.25
C GLU A 69 -11.62 2.64 -4.70
N ASN A 70 -12.38 1.94 -3.85
CA ASN A 70 -13.68 2.41 -3.33
C ASN A 70 -13.62 2.96 -1.90
N ASP A 71 -12.59 2.62 -1.13
CA ASP A 71 -12.39 3.01 0.27
C ASP A 71 -11.16 3.93 0.38
N ASP A 72 -11.36 5.22 0.11
CA ASP A 72 -10.33 6.26 0.20
C ASP A 72 -9.67 6.29 1.58
N ASP A 73 -10.41 5.99 2.66
CA ASP A 73 -9.88 5.99 4.02
C ASP A 73 -8.84 4.87 4.18
N MET A 74 -9.11 3.67 3.64
CA MET A 74 -8.17 2.55 3.65
C MET A 74 -6.91 2.86 2.82
N TYR A 75 -7.10 3.42 1.62
CA TYR A 75 -5.98 3.83 0.77
C TYR A 75 -5.10 4.87 1.48
N ASN A 76 -5.72 5.93 2.01
CA ASN A 76 -5.02 7.01 2.70
C ASN A 76 -4.30 6.49 3.94
N GLN A 77 -4.91 5.59 4.73
CA GLN A 77 -4.25 5.00 5.89
C GLN A 77 -2.95 4.25 5.52
N LEU A 78 -2.93 3.54 4.39
CA LEU A 78 -1.75 2.83 3.91
C LEU A 78 -0.67 3.77 3.36
N LEU A 79 -1.09 4.83 2.65
CA LEU A 79 -0.19 5.85 2.12
C LEU A 79 0.44 6.68 3.24
N ASP A 80 -0.37 7.11 4.22
CA ASP A 80 0.06 7.83 5.41
C ASP A 80 1.09 7.01 6.20
N ALA A 81 0.86 5.71 6.36
CA ALA A 81 1.83 4.84 7.01
C ALA A 81 3.20 4.83 6.31
N ALA A 82 3.22 4.86 4.97
CA ALA A 82 4.46 4.96 4.21
C ALA A 82 5.08 6.36 4.37
N LEU A 83 4.30 7.43 4.27
CA LEU A 83 4.76 8.81 4.43
C LEU A 83 5.33 9.08 5.83
N ASP A 84 4.70 8.58 6.88
CA ASP A 84 5.17 8.68 8.28
C ASP A 84 6.47 7.91 8.51
N ALA A 85 6.71 6.85 7.72
CA ALA A 85 7.96 6.10 7.75
C ALA A 85 9.11 6.81 7.00
N TYR A 86 8.83 7.88 6.25
CA TYR A 86 9.85 8.66 5.58
C TYR A 86 10.66 9.48 6.61
N PRO A 87 11.99 9.26 6.72
CA PRO A 87 12.80 10.03 7.65
C PRO A 87 12.81 11.52 7.27
N ALA A 88 12.56 12.36 8.27
CA ALA A 88 12.57 13.83 8.18
C ALA A 88 13.93 14.40 7.73
#